data_AF-A0A7S1E060-F1
#
_entry.id   AF-A0A7S1E060-F1
#
_cell.length_a   1.000
_cell.length_b   1.000
_cell.length_c   1.000
_cell.angle_alpha   90.00
_cell.angle_beta   90.00
_cell.angle_gamma   90.00
#
_symmetry.space_group_name_H-M   'P 1'
#
loop_
_entity.id
_entity.type
_entity.pdbx_description
1 polymer ?
#
loop_
_entity_poly.entity_id
_entity_poly.type
_entity_poly.pdbx_seq_one_letter_code
_entity_poly.pdbx_strand_id
1 'polypeptide(L)'
;VKIGDMETPFSYQFIGHTFNSVHRLAVMVGITGETYTPEGISNWVATAHQMMSWAVGQNGCISSLLIALVLVLLLPLLVFARLVEILLCSPVAMAVVVGGLGLMKYKRSTKKVV
;
A
#
# COMPACT_ATOMS: atom_id res chain seq x y z
N VAL A 1 3.81 -2.49 20.60
CA VAL A 1 4.59 -1.45 19.87
C VAL A 1 3.69 -0.23 19.75
N LYS A 2 4.15 0.96 20.15
CA LYS A 2 3.32 2.17 20.24
C LYS A 2 3.36 2.99 18.94
N ILE A 3 2.25 3.66 18.60
CA ILE A 3 2.22 4.79 17.65
C ILE A 3 1.82 6.01 18.49
N GLY A 4 2.75 6.95 18.71
CA GLY A 4 2.57 7.99 19.73
C GLY A 4 2.44 7.37 21.12
N ASP A 5 1.42 7.79 21.88
CA ASP A 5 1.15 7.26 23.23
C ASP A 5 0.18 6.07 23.27
N MET A 6 -0.39 5.68 22.12
CA MET A 6 -1.36 4.58 22.07
C MET A 6 -0.68 3.23 21.89
N GLU A 7 -0.99 2.27 22.77
CA GLU A 7 -0.67 0.87 22.58
C GLU A 7 -1.57 0.27 21.50
N THR A 8 -1.04 0.20 20.29
CA THR A 8 -1.72 -0.44 19.16
C THR A 8 -1.24 -1.89 19.00
N PRO A 9 -2.15 -2.88 18.91
CA PRO A 9 -1.78 -4.22 18.49
C PRO A 9 -1.08 -4.18 17.13
N PHE A 10 -0.14 -5.11 16.87
CA PHE A 10 0.66 -5.15 15.65
C PHE A 10 -0.17 -5.09 14.35
N SER A 11 -1.40 -5.61 14.38
CA SER A 11 -2.38 -5.54 13.29
C SER A 11 -2.76 -4.10 12.91
N TYR A 12 -2.88 -3.19 13.88
CA TYR A 12 -3.21 -1.78 13.62
C TYR A 12 -2.07 -1.03 12.95
N GLN A 13 -0.81 -1.35 13.27
CA GLN A 13 0.33 -0.76 12.58
C GLN A 13 0.37 -1.18 11.10
N PHE A 14 0.13 -2.46 10.82
CA PHE A 14 0.12 -2.96 9.44
C PHE A 14 -0.98 -2.31 8.59
N ILE A 15 -2.18 -2.16 9.16
CA ILE A 15 -3.31 -1.49 8.51
C ILE A 15 -3.01 0.00 8.29
N GLY A 16 -2.54 0.70 9.33
CA GLY A 16 -2.19 2.12 9.23
C GLY A 16 -1.08 2.40 8.21
N HIS A 17 -0.06 1.55 8.16
CA HIS A 17 1.01 1.68 7.16
C HIS A 17 0.54 1.35 5.73
N THR A 18 -0.42 0.43 5.56
CA THR A 18 -0.98 0.03 4.26
C THR A 18 -1.86 1.13 3.64
N PHE A 19 -2.60 1.88 4.45
CA PHE A 19 -3.32 3.04 3.94
C PHE A 19 -2.40 4.24 3.74
N ASN A 20 -1.45 4.46 4.64
CA ASN A 20 -0.45 5.52 4.48
C ASN A 20 0.50 5.31 3.30
N SER A 21 0.70 4.08 2.82
CA SER A 21 1.54 3.86 1.65
C SER A 21 0.92 4.34 0.35
N VAL A 22 -0.40 4.19 0.20
CA VAL A 22 -1.11 4.72 -0.97
C VAL A 22 -0.97 6.23 -0.98
N HIS A 23 -1.11 6.85 0.19
CA HIS A 23 -0.86 8.27 0.35
C HIS A 23 0.58 8.66 0.00
N ARG A 24 1.61 7.97 0.53
CA ARG A 24 3.01 8.24 0.19
C ARG A 24 3.29 8.07 -1.31
N LEU A 25 2.72 7.06 -1.95
CA LEU A 25 2.82 6.88 -3.38
C LEU A 25 2.12 8.01 -4.15
N ALA A 26 0.93 8.45 -3.71
CA ALA A 26 0.21 9.59 -4.27
C ALA A 26 1.04 10.89 -4.20
N VAL A 27 1.71 11.13 -3.07
CA VAL A 27 2.65 12.25 -2.90
C VAL A 27 3.83 12.14 -3.86
N MET A 28 4.42 10.95 -4.02
CA MET A 28 5.53 10.74 -4.97
C MET A 28 5.15 11.01 -6.42
N VAL A 29 3.88 10.83 -6.80
CA VAL A 29 3.39 11.13 -8.16
C VAL A 29 2.80 12.55 -8.29
N GLY A 30 2.90 13.39 -7.26
CA GLY A 30 2.59 14.82 -7.32
C GLY A 30 1.31 15.28 -6.64
N ILE A 31 0.61 14.42 -5.87
CA ILE A 31 -0.56 14.82 -5.08
C ILE A 31 -0.09 15.32 -3.71
N THR A 32 -0.10 16.64 -3.49
CA THR A 32 0.45 17.28 -2.28
C THR A 32 -0.59 17.81 -1.29
N GLY A 33 -1.88 17.66 -1.60
CA GLY A 33 -2.97 18.10 -0.71
C GLY A 33 -3.14 17.16 0.48
N GLU A 34 -2.52 17.49 1.61
CA GLU A 34 -2.76 16.79 2.87
C GLU A 34 -3.89 17.45 3.66
N THR A 35 -4.81 16.63 4.17
CA THR A 35 -5.87 17.07 5.07
C THR A 35 -5.95 16.12 6.26
N TYR A 36 -6.22 16.68 7.43
CA TYR A 36 -6.21 15.98 8.71
C TYR A 36 -7.56 16.16 9.41
N THR A 37 -7.96 15.18 10.21
CA THR A 37 -9.11 15.29 11.11
C THR A 37 -8.79 16.22 12.29
N PRO A 38 -9.79 16.71 13.04
CA PRO A 38 -9.56 17.46 14.27
C PRO A 38 -8.73 16.69 15.31
N GLU A 39 -8.69 15.36 15.25
CA GLU A 39 -7.87 14.51 16.13
C GLU A 39 -6.41 14.34 15.63
N GLY A 40 -6.02 15.01 14.54
CA GLY A 40 -4.65 14.95 13.99
C GLY A 40 -4.36 13.69 13.17
N ILE A 41 -5.38 12.95 12.73
CA ILE A 41 -5.23 11.75 11.90
C ILE A 41 -5.32 12.15 10.43
N SER A 42 -4.43 11.61 9.57
CA SER A 42 -4.52 11.83 8.12
C SER A 42 -5.87 11.35 7.58
N ASN A 43 -6.56 12.17 6.79
CA ASN A 43 -7.85 11.81 6.20
C ASN A 43 -7.77 10.53 5.34
N TRP A 44 -6.62 10.24 4.73
CA TRP A 44 -6.39 8.99 4.00
C TRP A 44 -6.57 7.73 4.86
N VAL A 45 -6.18 7.80 6.13
CA VAL A 45 -6.34 6.69 7.09
C VAL A 45 -7.72 6.74 7.72
N ALA A 46 -8.19 7.93 8.10
CA ALA A 46 -9.47 8.12 8.76
C ALA A 46 -10.65 7.68 7.87
N THR A 47 -10.64 8.05 6.59
CA THR A 47 -11.67 7.66 5.62
C THR A 47 -11.70 6.15 5.41
N ALA A 48 -10.53 5.51 5.25
CA ALA A 48 -10.45 4.06 5.10
C ALA A 48 -10.99 3.32 6.35
N HIS A 49 -10.64 3.82 7.53
CA HIS A 49 -11.16 3.28 8.79
C HIS A 49 -12.68 3.44 8.90
N GLN A 50 -13.21 4.64 8.62
CA GLN A 50 -14.65 4.91 8.65
C GLN A 50 -15.43 4.02 7.67
N MET A 51 -14.93 3.84 6.45
CA MET A 51 -15.54 2.95 5.46
C MET A 51 -15.60 1.50 5.94
N MET A 52 -14.51 1.01 6.54
CA MET A 52 -14.46 -0.35 7.08
C MET A 52 -15.37 -0.51 8.30
N SER A 53 -15.37 0.45 9.22
CA SER A 53 -16.26 0.44 10.39
C SER A 53 -17.73 0.45 9.96
N TRP A 54 -18.08 1.26 8.96
CA TRP A 54 -19.43 1.28 8.40
C TRP A 54 -19.79 -0.07 7.75
N ALA A 55 -18.87 -0.66 6.98
CA ALA A 55 -19.09 -1.93 6.30
C ALA A 55 -19.32 -3.08 7.29
N VAL A 56 -18.56 -3.13 8.39
CA VAL A 56 -18.73 -4.16 9.45
C VAL A 56 -20.03 -3.96 10.23
N GLY A 57 -20.48 -2.71 10.39
CA GLY A 57 -21.75 -2.38 11.04
C GLY A 57 -23.01 -2.73 10.23
N GLN A 58 -22.88 -3.19 9.00
CA GLN A 58 -24.01 -3.64 8.18
C GLN A 58 -24.48 -5.05 8.57
N ASN A 59 -25.58 -5.49 7.95
CA ASN A 59 -26.02 -6.89 8.03
C ASN A 59 -24.89 -7.82 7.55
N GLY A 60 -24.71 -8.96 8.23
CA GLY A 60 -23.62 -9.90 7.94
C GLY A 60 -23.44 -10.29 6.47
N CYS A 61 -24.53 -10.43 5.69
CA CYS A 61 -24.43 -10.72 4.25
C CYS A 61 -23.82 -9.56 3.46
N ILE A 62 -24.26 -8.33 3.74
CA ILE A 62 -23.77 -7.10 3.11
C ILE A 62 -22.31 -6.87 3.51
N SER A 63 -22.00 -7.03 4.81
CA SER A 63 -20.64 -6.90 5.32
C SER A 63 -19.70 -7.89 4.65
N SER A 64 -20.08 -9.16 4.52
CA SER A 64 -19.26 -10.19 3.85
C SER A 64 -19.03 -9.87 2.37
N LEU A 65 -20.05 -9.40 1.64
CA LEU A 65 -19.90 -9.02 0.23
C LEU A 65 -18.97 -7.82 0.06
N LEU A 66 -19.09 -6.79 0.91
CA LEU A 66 -18.21 -5.62 0.88
C LEU A 66 -16.76 -5.99 1.22
N ILE A 67 -16.56 -6.84 2.22
CA ILE A 67 -15.21 -7.32 2.58
C ILE A 67 -14.62 -8.15 1.45
N ALA A 68 -15.40 -9.04 0.82
CA ALA A 68 -14.96 -9.82 -0.33
C ALA A 68 -14.57 -8.91 -1.51
N LEU A 69 -15.35 -7.86 -1.77
CA LEU A 69 -15.04 -6.87 -2.81
C LEU A 69 -13.70 -6.18 -2.54
N VAL A 70 -13.45 -5.77 -1.28
CA VAL A 70 -12.17 -5.17 -0.87
C VAL A 70 -11.02 -6.16 -1.07
N LEU A 71 -11.20 -7.42 -0.69
CA LEU A 71 -10.17 -8.45 -0.84
C LEU A 71 -9.84 -8.77 -2.30
N VAL A 72 -10.84 -8.76 -3.19
CA VAL A 72 -10.63 -9.12 -4.61
C VAL A 72 -10.13 -7.93 -5.43
N LEU A 73 -10.65 -6.73 -5.20
CA LEU A 73 -10.34 -5.57 -6.04
C LEU A 73 -9.27 -4.66 -5.43
N LEU A 74 -9.41 -4.32 -4.15
CA LEU A 74 -8.54 -3.33 -3.50
C LEU A 74 -7.24 -3.95 -2.99
N LEU A 75 -7.27 -5.17 -2.45
CA LEU A 75 -6.07 -5.79 -1.91
C LEU A 75 -4.95 -5.98 -2.96
N PRO A 76 -5.19 -6.47 -4.19
CA PRO A 76 -4.13 -6.58 -5.19
C PRO A 76 -3.53 -5.21 -5.54
N LEU A 77 -4.37 -4.18 -5.63
CA LEU A 77 -3.93 -2.82 -5.89
C LEU A 77 -3.07 -2.25 -4.75
N LEU A 78 -3.47 -2.49 -3.49
CA LEU A 78 -2.71 -2.09 -2.31
C LEU A 78 -1.35 -2.80 -2.25
N VAL A 79 -1.32 -4.10 -2.51
CA VAL A 79 -0.06 -4.87 -2.59
C VAL A 79 0.82 -4.35 -3.72
N PHE A 80 0.26 -4.07 -4.89
CA PHE A 80 1.01 -3.49 -6.00
C PHE A 80 1.59 -2.11 -5.64
N ALA A 81 0.77 -1.21 -5.09
CA ALA A 81 1.21 0.12 -4.65
C ALA A 81 2.36 0.02 -3.63
N ARG A 82 2.29 -0.96 -2.71
CA ARG A 82 3.37 -1.25 -1.76
C ARG A 82 4.65 -1.71 -2.42
N LEU A 83 4.57 -2.60 -3.39
CA LEU A 83 5.75 -3.06 -4.12
C LEU A 83 6.42 -1.91 -4.88
N VAL A 84 5.62 -1.03 -5.51
CA VAL A 84 6.13 0.16 -6.20
C VAL A 84 6.77 1.14 -5.22
N GLU A 85 6.13 1.42 -4.09
CA GLU A 85 6.68 2.28 -3.03
C GLU A 85 8.02 1.76 -2.53
N ILE A 86 8.11 0.46 -2.18
CA ILE A 86 9.35 -0.17 -1.71
C ILE A 86 10.45 -0.08 -2.77
N LEU A 87 10.09 -0.32 -4.04
CA LEU A 87 11.01 -0.22 -5.15
C LEU A 87 11.54 1.21 -5.29
N LEU A 88 10.68 2.23 -5.27
CA LEU A 88 11.10 3.63 -5.42
C LEU A 88 11.90 4.16 -4.22
N CYS A 89 11.57 3.75 -2.99
CA CYS A 89 12.25 4.21 -1.78
C CYS A 89 13.53 3.45 -1.45
N SER A 90 13.81 2.30 -2.08
CA SER A 90 15.00 1.48 -1.80
C SER A 90 15.97 1.47 -2.98
N PRO A 91 17.13 2.16 -2.88
CA PRO A 91 18.14 2.12 -3.94
C PRO A 91 18.70 0.70 -4.16
N VAL A 92 18.71 -0.12 -3.11
CA VAL A 92 19.09 -1.54 -3.19
C VAL A 92 18.07 -2.33 -4.02
N ALA A 93 16.77 -2.15 -3.77
CA ALA A 93 15.73 -2.83 -4.53
C ALA A 93 15.78 -2.42 -6.01
N MET A 94 15.98 -1.12 -6.30
CA MET A 94 16.17 -0.63 -7.67
C MET A 94 17.37 -1.28 -8.35
N ALA A 95 18.52 -1.34 -7.67
CA ALA A 95 19.74 -1.93 -8.22
C ALA A 95 19.56 -3.41 -8.57
N VAL A 96 18.86 -4.18 -7.72
CA VAL A 96 18.56 -5.59 -7.97
C VAL A 96 17.67 -5.77 -9.20
N VAL A 97 16.58 -4.97 -9.33
CA VAL A 97 15.65 -5.07 -10.46
C VAL A 97 16.33 -4.66 -11.77
N VAL A 98 17.01 -3.51 -11.79
CA VAL A 98 17.70 -3.00 -12.99
C VAL A 98 18.84 -3.94 -13.39
N GLY A 99 19.66 -4.38 -12.43
CA GLY A 99 20.74 -5.33 -12.65
C GLY A 99 20.24 -6.67 -13.18
N GLY A 100 19.16 -7.21 -12.60
CA GLY A 100 18.52 -8.44 -13.07
C GLY A 100 17.98 -8.33 -14.50
N LEU A 101 17.27 -7.24 -14.83
CA LEU A 101 16.81 -6.96 -16.20
C LEU A 101 17.98 -6.84 -17.19
N GLY A 102 19.06 -6.18 -16.78
CA GLY A 102 20.29 -6.04 -17.56
C GLY A 102 20.92 -7.40 -17.87
N LEU A 103 21.09 -8.26 -16.86
CA LEU A 103 21.63 -9.62 -17.02
C LEU A 103 20.75 -10.50 -17.91
N MET A 104 19.42 -10.42 -17.79
CA MET A 104 18.51 -11.15 -18.66
C MET A 104 18.60 -10.70 -20.13
N LYS A 105 18.70 -9.39 -20.38
CA LYS A 105 18.90 -8.85 -21.74
C LYS A 105 20.25 -9.24 -22.31
N TYR A 106 21.30 -9.23 -21.50
CA TYR A 106 22.63 -9.68 -21.88
C TYR A 106 22.61 -11.15 -22.29
N LYS A 107 22.08 -12.04 -21.44
CA LYS A 107 21.94 -13.48 -21.72
C LYS A 107 21.08 -13.77 -22.95
N ARG A 108 20.04 -12.97 -23.21
CA ARG A 108 19.20 -13.10 -24.40
C ARG A 108 19.90 -12.63 -25.67
N SER A 109 20.76 -11.62 -25.59
CA SER A 109 21.55 -11.14 -26.73
C SER A 109 22.66 -12.12 -27.09
N THR A 110 23.38 -12.67 -26.10
CA THR A 110 24.41 -13.67 -26.35
C THR A 110 23.85 -14.98 -26.90
N LYS A 111 22.64 -15.40 -26.50
CA LYS A 111 21.93 -16.54 -27.11
C LYS A 111 21.46 -16.32 -28.56
N LYS A 112 21.37 -15.09 -29.05
CA LYS A 112 20.97 -14.78 -30.43
C LYS A 112 22.15 -14.68 -31.40
N VAL A 113 23.37 -14.58 -30.88
CA VAL A 113 24.61 -14.39 -31.65
C VAL A 113 25.36 -15.72 -31.86
N VAL A 114 24.84 -16.83 -31.32
CA VAL A 114 25.31 -18.21 -31.54
C VAL A 114 24.32 -18.95 -32.43
#